data_AF-A0A2G8JFL5-F1
#
_entry.id   AF-A0A2G8JFL5-F1
#
_cell.length_a   1.000
_cell.length_b   1.000
_cell.length_c   1.000
_cell.angle_alpha   90.00
_cell.angle_beta   90.00
_cell.angle_gamma   90.00
#
_symmetry.space_group_name_H-M   'P 1'
#
loop_
_entity.id
_entity.type
_entity.pdbx_description
1 polymer ?
#
loop_
_entity_poly.entity_id
_entity_poly.type
_entity_poly.pdbx_seq_one_letter_code
_entity_poly.pdbx_strand_id
1 'polypeptide(L)'
;MGFYRVLHTTLPVLFLLLQLSSAQDLKDIPPCDHPIFCDGPVLEAVQLAELYEDSKTFVDMKLKESAETVLAAFEGLEDTTDKATMETFVADYFEGPNLEFETYEPTDWKENPLFLEKISDGTYKTWAKELHELWFTLGRKIKEDVNTNSELYSMIFVDDYFIVPGGRFREFFYWDTYWIIKGLLLSKCTTLSRGMLRNWGALIERYGKILNGNRVYFENRSQPPYFIPTVMEFYKSTEDRAFLAEMLPIMEQEYTFWMSERTVEVYDENTDANYTLNQYNVRMGMPRPESYREDRVTADGLLEDDAAEVYAEIASACESGWDFSSRWLGP
;
A
#
# COMPACT_ATOMS: atom_id res chain seq x y z
N MET A 1 -23.22 -48.86 39.09
CA MET A 1 -23.63 -48.64 40.49
C MET A 1 -22.68 -47.61 41.07
N GLY A 2 -23.19 -46.42 41.38
CA GLY A 2 -22.39 -45.27 41.81
C GLY A 2 -23.19 -43.98 41.62
N PHE A 3 -24.23 -43.81 42.43
CA PHE A 3 -25.04 -42.61 42.54
C PHE A 3 -24.20 -41.45 43.08
N TYR A 4 -24.38 -40.22 42.56
CA TYR A 4 -24.61 -39.04 43.39
C TYR A 4 -25.42 -37.96 42.65
N ARG A 5 -26.28 -37.31 43.42
CA ARG A 5 -27.43 -36.48 43.05
C ARG A 5 -27.05 -35.03 42.69
N VAL A 6 -27.89 -34.50 41.81
CA VAL A 6 -28.22 -33.12 41.45
C VAL A 6 -28.19 -32.12 42.61
N LEU A 7 -27.64 -30.92 42.36
CA LEU A 7 -28.10 -29.67 42.98
C LEU A 7 -28.55 -28.70 41.89
N HIS A 8 -29.86 -28.42 41.89
CA HIS A 8 -30.47 -27.33 41.15
C HIS A 8 -30.16 -26.01 41.86
N THR A 9 -29.57 -25.06 41.14
CA THR A 9 -29.67 -23.64 41.46
C THR A 9 -30.18 -22.92 40.23
N THR A 10 -31.43 -22.51 40.29
CA THR A 10 -32.07 -21.56 39.39
C THR A 10 -31.52 -20.16 39.66
N LEU A 11 -30.88 -19.54 38.67
CA LEU A 11 -30.77 -18.08 38.58
C LEU A 11 -31.01 -17.64 37.11
N PRO A 12 -31.57 -16.43 36.91
CA PRO A 12 -32.40 -16.09 35.78
C PRO A 12 -31.61 -15.67 34.54
N VAL A 13 -32.29 -15.82 33.41
CA VAL A 13 -32.06 -15.28 32.07
C VAL A 13 -31.24 -13.98 32.07
N LEU A 14 -30.04 -14.06 31.51
CA LEU A 14 -29.42 -12.94 30.81
C LEU A 14 -29.28 -13.37 29.34
N PHE A 15 -30.14 -12.83 28.48
CA PHE A 15 -30.01 -12.91 27.04
C PHE A 15 -28.69 -12.23 26.66
N LEU A 16 -27.63 -13.02 26.46
CA LEU A 16 -26.47 -12.56 25.71
C LEU A 16 -26.89 -12.65 24.24
N LEU A 17 -27.31 -11.53 23.67
CA LEU A 17 -27.25 -11.31 22.22
C LEU A 17 -25.76 -11.36 21.86
N LEU A 18 -25.25 -12.57 21.60
CA LEU A 18 -24.07 -12.75 20.77
C LEU A 18 -24.45 -12.15 19.42
N GLN A 19 -23.92 -10.96 19.15
CA GLN A 19 -23.78 -10.48 17.79
C GLN A 19 -22.99 -11.56 17.06
N LEU A 20 -23.69 -12.36 16.25
CA LEU A 20 -23.11 -13.04 15.12
C LEU A 20 -22.58 -11.95 14.21
N SER A 21 -21.36 -11.48 14.43
CA SER A 21 -20.57 -10.95 13.33
C SER A 21 -20.41 -12.14 12.39
N SER A 22 -21.18 -12.15 11.30
CA SER A 22 -20.86 -13.02 10.17
C SER A 22 -19.38 -12.81 9.90
N ALA A 23 -18.55 -13.83 10.06
CA ALA A 23 -17.21 -13.76 9.51
C ALA A 23 -17.40 -13.48 8.02
N GLN A 24 -16.87 -12.36 7.54
CA GLN A 24 -16.91 -12.05 6.11
C GLN A 24 -16.03 -13.07 5.40
N ASP A 25 -16.59 -13.75 4.41
CA ASP A 25 -15.85 -14.70 3.59
C ASP A 25 -14.78 -13.95 2.80
N LEU A 26 -13.58 -14.54 2.67
CA LEU A 26 -12.41 -13.88 2.11
C LEU A 26 -12.68 -13.32 0.70
N LYS A 27 -13.42 -14.09 -0.11
CA LYS A 27 -13.84 -13.72 -1.48
C LYS A 27 -14.65 -12.43 -1.57
N ASP A 28 -15.29 -12.02 -0.47
CA ASP A 28 -16.09 -10.80 -0.40
C ASP A 28 -15.30 -9.61 0.14
N ILE A 29 -13.97 -9.75 0.33
CA ILE A 29 -13.12 -8.68 0.85
C ILE A 29 -12.32 -8.06 -0.30
N PRO A 30 -12.71 -6.86 -0.77
CA PRO A 30 -12.01 -6.19 -1.87
C PRO A 30 -10.68 -5.56 -1.41
N PRO A 31 -9.85 -5.09 -2.37
CA PRO A 31 -8.62 -4.36 -2.07
C PRO A 31 -8.86 -3.02 -1.35
N CYS A 32 -9.97 -2.36 -1.66
CA CYS A 32 -10.47 -1.13 -1.04
C CYS A 32 -11.92 -0.85 -1.46
N ASP A 33 -12.52 0.22 -0.97
CA ASP A 33 -13.93 0.58 -1.20
C ASP A 33 -14.20 1.33 -2.53
N HIS A 34 -13.18 1.60 -3.35
CA HIS A 34 -13.35 2.35 -4.60
C HIS A 34 -13.96 1.47 -5.71
N PRO A 35 -15.15 1.78 -6.25
CA PRO A 35 -15.94 0.87 -7.11
C PRO A 35 -15.43 0.73 -8.56
N ILE A 36 -14.23 1.23 -8.85
CA ILE A 36 -13.62 1.25 -10.20
C ILE A 36 -12.13 0.91 -10.10
N PHE A 37 -11.40 1.48 -9.14
CA PHE A 37 -9.97 1.24 -9.00
C PHE A 37 -9.61 0.06 -8.10
N CYS A 38 -10.57 -0.53 -7.39
CA CYS A 38 -10.33 -1.66 -6.48
C CYS A 38 -11.06 -2.94 -6.88
N ASP A 39 -12.30 -2.83 -7.32
CA ASP A 39 -13.08 -3.95 -7.85
C ASP A 39 -14.09 -3.46 -8.89
N GLY A 40 -15.02 -4.34 -9.27
CA GLY A 40 -16.17 -3.98 -10.07
C GLY A 40 -16.00 -4.21 -11.58
N PRO A 41 -17.11 -4.06 -12.33
CA PRO A 41 -17.19 -4.51 -13.72
C PRO A 41 -16.34 -3.66 -14.68
N VAL A 42 -16.11 -2.39 -14.36
CA VAL A 42 -15.24 -1.50 -15.16
C VAL A 42 -13.78 -1.97 -15.09
N LEU A 43 -13.29 -2.27 -13.89
CA LEU A 43 -11.93 -2.77 -13.69
C LEU A 43 -11.71 -4.06 -14.47
N GLU A 44 -12.62 -5.02 -14.28
CA GLU A 44 -12.54 -6.32 -14.95
C GLU A 44 -12.53 -6.17 -16.47
N ALA A 45 -13.49 -5.45 -17.06
CA ALA A 45 -13.60 -5.32 -18.50
C ALA A 45 -12.37 -4.63 -19.12
N VAL A 46 -11.89 -3.54 -18.52
CA VAL A 46 -10.72 -2.82 -19.05
C VAL A 46 -9.44 -3.65 -18.90
N GLN A 47 -9.27 -4.36 -17.78
CA GLN A 47 -8.11 -5.22 -17.58
C GLN A 47 -8.09 -6.38 -18.57
N LEU A 48 -9.24 -7.05 -18.78
CA LEU A 48 -9.37 -8.19 -19.70
C LEU A 48 -9.35 -7.79 -21.19
N ALA A 49 -9.66 -6.54 -21.54
CA ALA A 49 -9.51 -6.04 -22.91
C ALA A 49 -8.04 -5.83 -23.33
N GLU A 50 -7.08 -5.93 -22.38
CA GLU A 50 -5.65 -5.80 -22.62
C GLU A 50 -5.29 -4.50 -23.38
N LEU A 51 -5.91 -3.38 -22.97
CA LEU A 51 -5.65 -2.07 -23.60
C LEU A 51 -4.21 -1.59 -23.40
N TYR A 52 -3.62 -1.99 -22.28
CA TYR A 52 -2.27 -1.61 -21.87
C TYR A 52 -1.45 -2.85 -21.51
N GLU A 53 -0.17 -2.84 -21.88
CA GLU A 53 0.79 -3.91 -21.55
C GLU A 53 0.88 -4.14 -20.04
N ASP A 54 0.89 -3.06 -19.25
CA ASP A 54 0.96 -3.09 -17.79
C ASP A 54 -0.42 -2.81 -17.18
N SER A 55 -0.96 -3.76 -16.40
CA SER A 55 -2.23 -3.62 -15.67
C SER A 55 -2.28 -2.43 -14.73
N LYS A 56 -1.14 -1.95 -14.22
CA LYS A 56 -1.07 -0.75 -13.37
C LYS A 56 -1.41 0.53 -14.12
N THR A 57 -1.29 0.55 -15.45
CA THR A 57 -1.54 1.76 -16.26
C THR A 57 -2.95 2.30 -16.06
N PHE A 58 -3.95 1.42 -16.09
CA PHE A 58 -5.36 1.81 -15.97
C PHE A 58 -5.72 2.31 -14.57
N VAL A 59 -5.28 1.60 -13.53
CA VAL A 59 -5.61 1.95 -12.14
C VAL A 59 -4.86 3.19 -11.66
N ASP A 60 -3.87 3.68 -12.40
CA ASP A 60 -3.18 4.97 -12.17
C ASP A 60 -3.82 6.14 -12.95
N MET A 61 -4.87 5.91 -13.74
CA MET A 61 -5.59 6.96 -14.46
C MET A 61 -6.48 7.79 -13.53
N LYS A 62 -6.85 8.98 -14.00
CA LYS A 62 -7.81 9.87 -13.34
C LYS A 62 -9.19 9.70 -13.98
N LEU A 63 -10.26 9.66 -13.18
CA LEU A 63 -11.63 9.80 -13.67
C LEU A 63 -11.93 11.24 -14.12
N LYS A 64 -12.56 11.40 -15.27
CA LYS A 64 -13.02 12.71 -15.77
C LYS A 64 -14.35 13.15 -15.17
N GLU A 65 -15.13 12.18 -14.66
CA GLU A 65 -16.46 12.36 -14.07
C GLU A 65 -16.56 11.53 -12.80
N SER A 66 -17.64 11.70 -12.02
CA SER A 66 -17.86 10.90 -10.80
C SER A 66 -17.93 9.40 -11.09
N ALA A 67 -17.51 8.56 -10.14
CA ALA A 67 -17.60 7.11 -10.27
C ALA A 67 -19.03 6.63 -10.63
N GLU A 68 -20.06 7.26 -10.06
CA GLU A 68 -21.47 6.99 -10.40
C GLU A 68 -21.77 7.25 -11.88
N THR A 69 -21.29 8.36 -12.44
CA THR A 69 -21.49 8.71 -13.85
C THR A 69 -20.77 7.73 -14.77
N VAL A 70 -19.53 7.36 -14.42
CA VAL A 70 -18.71 6.41 -15.18
C VAL A 70 -19.33 5.01 -15.17
N LEU A 71 -19.82 4.55 -14.01
CA LEU A 71 -20.50 3.26 -13.87
C LEU A 71 -21.81 3.24 -14.67
N ALA A 72 -22.64 4.30 -14.59
CA ALA A 72 -23.87 4.39 -15.38
C ALA A 72 -23.61 4.41 -16.89
N ALA A 73 -22.53 5.07 -17.33
CA ALA A 73 -22.11 5.03 -18.72
C ALA A 73 -21.64 3.65 -19.16
N PHE A 74 -20.93 2.92 -18.28
CA PHE A 74 -20.48 1.56 -18.52
C PHE A 74 -21.64 0.57 -18.66
N GLU A 75 -22.66 0.67 -17.79
CA GLU A 75 -23.88 -0.14 -17.88
C GLU A 75 -24.65 0.04 -19.20
N GLY A 76 -24.47 1.19 -19.87
CA GLY A 76 -25.08 1.49 -21.16
C GLY A 76 -24.36 0.92 -22.38
N LEU A 77 -23.21 0.26 -22.22
CA LEU A 77 -22.44 -0.31 -23.32
C LEU A 77 -23.09 -1.60 -23.85
N GLU A 78 -23.11 -1.78 -25.18
CA GLU A 78 -23.71 -2.96 -25.82
C GLU A 78 -22.84 -4.22 -25.66
N ASP A 79 -21.51 -4.08 -25.74
CA ASP A 79 -20.55 -5.18 -25.62
C ASP A 79 -19.31 -4.73 -24.84
N THR A 80 -19.18 -5.21 -23.60
CA THR A 80 -18.04 -4.92 -22.73
C THR A 80 -16.82 -5.82 -22.99
N THR A 81 -16.94 -6.80 -23.88
CA THR A 81 -15.85 -7.70 -24.29
C THR A 81 -15.13 -7.21 -25.55
N ASP A 82 -15.74 -6.29 -26.30
CA ASP A 82 -15.14 -5.68 -27.47
C ASP A 82 -14.06 -4.65 -27.10
N LYS A 83 -12.85 -4.88 -27.59
CA LYS A 83 -11.68 -4.03 -27.30
C LYS A 83 -11.87 -2.59 -27.79
N ALA A 84 -12.44 -2.37 -28.97
CA ALA A 84 -12.62 -1.03 -29.52
C ALA A 84 -13.64 -0.20 -28.70
N THR A 85 -14.67 -0.88 -28.18
CA THR A 85 -15.64 -0.30 -27.24
C THR A 85 -14.95 0.11 -25.94
N MET A 86 -14.11 -0.75 -25.36
CA MET A 86 -13.33 -0.40 -24.16
C MET A 86 -12.31 0.74 -24.40
N GLU A 87 -11.65 0.76 -25.55
CA GLU A 87 -10.74 1.86 -25.92
C GLU A 87 -11.47 3.20 -25.96
N THR A 88 -12.66 3.23 -26.57
CA THR A 88 -13.50 4.44 -26.65
C THR A 88 -13.99 4.85 -25.25
N PHE A 89 -14.50 3.90 -24.47
CA PHE A 89 -14.97 4.16 -23.11
C PHE A 89 -13.87 4.73 -22.21
N VAL A 90 -12.67 4.13 -22.24
CA VAL A 90 -11.53 4.63 -21.47
C VAL A 90 -11.11 6.02 -21.95
N ALA A 91 -11.08 6.24 -23.26
CA ALA A 91 -10.75 7.56 -23.83
C ALA A 91 -11.77 8.64 -23.43
N ASP A 92 -13.04 8.30 -23.27
CA ASP A 92 -14.11 9.26 -22.92
C ASP A 92 -14.10 9.61 -21.43
N TYR A 93 -13.89 8.64 -20.54
CA TYR A 93 -14.08 8.80 -19.09
C TYR A 93 -12.79 8.86 -18.25
N PHE A 94 -11.64 8.53 -18.82
CA PHE A 94 -10.37 8.49 -18.08
C PHE A 94 -9.32 9.40 -18.72
N GLU A 95 -8.50 10.01 -17.87
CA GLU A 95 -7.34 10.80 -18.26
C GLU A 95 -6.06 10.07 -17.83
N GLY A 96 -5.03 10.12 -18.67
CA GLY A 96 -3.83 9.32 -18.53
C GLY A 96 -3.14 9.45 -17.16
N PRO A 97 -2.30 8.47 -16.79
CA PRO A 97 -1.65 8.48 -15.50
C PRO A 97 -0.57 9.58 -15.43
N ASN A 98 -0.08 9.94 -14.23
CA ASN A 98 0.90 11.03 -13.96
C ASN A 98 0.31 12.46 -13.95
N LEU A 99 -1.01 12.62 -13.95
CA LEU A 99 -1.65 13.95 -13.90
C LEU A 99 -1.85 14.48 -12.48
N GLU A 100 -1.47 13.70 -11.48
CA GLU A 100 -1.64 13.94 -10.05
C GLU A 100 -0.58 14.89 -9.48
N PHE A 101 0.51 15.14 -10.23
CA PHE A 101 1.68 15.84 -9.72
C PHE A 101 1.83 17.25 -10.29
N GLU A 102 2.30 18.16 -9.44
CA GLU A 102 2.73 19.50 -9.83
C GLU A 102 4.25 19.65 -9.77
N THR A 103 4.75 20.66 -10.49
CA THR A 103 6.16 21.03 -10.42
C THR A 103 6.47 21.58 -9.03
N TYR A 104 7.49 21.02 -8.39
CA TYR A 104 7.97 21.46 -7.09
C TYR A 104 9.48 21.28 -7.00
N GLU A 105 10.16 22.29 -6.47
CA GLU A 105 11.60 22.23 -6.23
C GLU A 105 11.87 22.06 -4.72
N PRO A 106 12.55 20.98 -4.30
CA PRO A 106 12.88 20.77 -2.89
C PRO A 106 13.82 21.86 -2.37
N THR A 107 13.43 22.49 -1.26
CA THR A 107 14.11 23.68 -0.73
C THR A 107 15.53 23.46 -0.20
N ASP A 108 15.87 22.23 0.17
CA ASP A 108 17.14 21.87 0.79
C ASP A 108 18.00 20.90 -0.04
N TRP A 109 17.56 20.59 -1.26
CA TRP A 109 18.42 19.91 -2.24
C TRP A 109 19.49 20.88 -2.76
N LYS A 110 20.71 20.38 -2.93
CA LYS A 110 21.85 21.19 -3.36
C LYS A 110 22.65 20.41 -4.39
N GLU A 111 22.84 20.97 -5.58
CA GLU A 111 23.55 20.31 -6.69
C GLU A 111 24.90 19.68 -6.32
N ASN A 112 25.64 20.30 -5.38
CA ASN A 112 26.93 19.80 -4.91
C ASN A 112 26.90 19.57 -3.39
N PRO A 113 26.37 18.43 -2.92
CA PRO A 113 26.31 18.12 -1.49
C PRO A 113 27.69 17.78 -0.93
N LEU A 114 27.91 18.09 0.34
CA LEU A 114 29.22 17.99 1.01
C LEU A 114 29.81 16.57 1.01
N PHE A 115 28.98 15.51 0.90
CA PHE A 115 29.50 14.15 0.87
C PHE A 115 30.34 13.86 -0.38
N LEU A 116 30.09 14.55 -1.51
CA LEU A 116 30.85 14.38 -2.75
C LEU A 116 32.32 14.81 -2.59
N GLU A 117 32.61 15.76 -1.69
CA GLU A 117 33.98 16.20 -1.41
C GLU A 117 34.81 15.11 -0.72
N LYS A 118 34.15 14.15 -0.06
CA LYS A 118 34.80 13.04 0.64
C LYS A 118 35.19 11.89 -0.29
N ILE A 119 34.77 11.93 -1.55
CA ILE A 119 35.06 10.90 -2.54
C ILE A 119 36.29 11.32 -3.35
N SER A 120 37.42 10.65 -3.11
CA SER A 120 38.69 10.97 -3.78
C SER A 120 38.76 10.46 -5.22
N ASP A 121 38.15 9.30 -5.48
CA ASP A 121 38.13 8.70 -6.81
C ASP A 121 37.16 9.46 -7.73
N GLY A 122 37.65 9.91 -8.90
CA GLY A 122 36.86 10.71 -9.83
C GLY A 122 35.68 9.96 -10.44
N THR A 123 35.83 8.67 -10.72
CA THR A 123 34.77 7.84 -11.30
C THR A 123 33.63 7.65 -10.30
N TYR A 124 33.96 7.29 -9.06
CA TYR A 124 32.93 7.16 -8.02
C TYR A 124 32.30 8.50 -7.65
N LYS A 125 33.04 9.61 -7.72
CA LYS A 125 32.48 10.94 -7.47
C LYS A 125 31.45 11.34 -8.53
N THR A 126 31.72 11.07 -9.80
CA THR A 126 30.75 11.31 -10.89
C THR A 126 29.51 10.46 -10.72
N TRP A 127 29.66 9.15 -10.51
CA TRP A 127 28.52 8.24 -10.26
C TRP A 127 27.67 8.69 -9.07
N ALA A 128 28.31 9.11 -7.97
CA ALA A 128 27.60 9.58 -6.79
C ALA A 128 26.88 10.92 -7.02
N LYS A 129 27.41 11.80 -7.89
CA LYS A 129 26.73 13.02 -8.32
C LYS A 129 25.48 12.68 -9.13
N GLU A 130 25.60 11.77 -10.11
CA GLU A 130 24.46 11.30 -10.92
C GLU A 130 23.37 10.67 -10.04
N LEU A 131 23.74 9.87 -9.05
CA LEU A 131 22.79 9.31 -8.07
C LEU A 131 22.10 10.39 -7.24
N HIS A 132 22.81 11.45 -6.84
CA HIS A 132 22.24 12.56 -6.07
C HIS A 132 21.27 13.42 -6.90
N GLU A 133 21.52 13.56 -8.20
CA GLU A 133 20.64 14.25 -9.13
C GLU A 133 19.28 13.55 -9.28
N LEU A 134 19.23 12.23 -9.09
CA LEU A 134 17.97 11.47 -9.13
C LEU A 134 16.97 11.90 -8.06
N TRP A 135 17.40 12.42 -6.90
CA TRP A 135 16.46 12.96 -5.90
C TRP A 135 15.61 14.11 -6.44
N PHE A 136 16.16 14.91 -7.35
CA PHE A 136 15.42 15.98 -8.00
C PHE A 136 14.47 15.43 -9.07
N THR A 137 14.91 14.46 -9.87
CA THR A 137 14.10 13.88 -10.96
C THR A 137 12.98 12.97 -10.46
N LEU A 138 13.22 12.23 -9.39
CA LEU A 138 12.29 11.25 -8.81
C LEU A 138 11.36 11.86 -7.76
N GLY A 139 11.52 13.14 -7.43
CA GLY A 139 10.64 13.76 -6.46
C GLY A 139 9.28 14.17 -7.05
N ARG A 140 8.25 14.11 -6.22
CA ARG A 140 6.85 14.31 -6.56
C ARG A 140 6.18 15.17 -5.51
N LYS A 141 5.38 16.13 -5.97
CA LYS A 141 4.42 16.90 -5.16
C LYS A 141 3.02 16.59 -5.69
N ILE A 142 2.14 16.12 -4.85
CA ILE A 142 0.75 15.86 -5.24
C ILE A 142 -0.01 17.19 -5.29
N LYS A 143 -0.80 17.39 -6.35
CA LYS A 143 -1.69 18.55 -6.51
C LYS A 143 -2.78 18.56 -5.45
N GLU A 144 -3.19 19.76 -5.05
CA GLU A 144 -4.36 19.95 -4.18
C GLU A 144 -5.67 19.39 -4.79
N ASP A 145 -5.73 19.25 -6.12
CA ASP A 145 -6.87 18.63 -6.81
C ASP A 145 -7.11 17.18 -6.35
N VAL A 146 -6.05 16.44 -5.99
CA VAL A 146 -6.18 15.07 -5.46
C VAL A 146 -6.77 15.07 -4.04
N ASN A 147 -6.51 16.13 -3.26
CA ASN A 147 -7.14 16.30 -1.94
C ASN A 147 -8.62 16.69 -2.07
N THR A 148 -8.92 17.62 -3.00
CA THR A 148 -10.25 18.20 -3.15
C THR A 148 -11.23 17.24 -3.84
N ASN A 149 -10.75 16.45 -4.80
CA ASN A 149 -11.55 15.54 -5.63
C ASN A 149 -11.01 14.11 -5.53
N SER A 150 -10.75 13.64 -4.30
CA SER A 150 -10.09 12.36 -4.01
C SER A 150 -10.74 11.14 -4.65
N GLU A 151 -12.06 11.18 -4.88
CA GLU A 151 -12.85 10.13 -5.53
C GLU A 151 -12.56 9.96 -7.02
N LEU A 152 -11.84 10.90 -7.64
CA LEU A 152 -11.45 10.82 -9.06
C LEU A 152 -10.10 10.14 -9.25
N TYR A 153 -9.40 9.82 -8.17
CA TYR A 153 -8.01 9.36 -8.18
C TYR A 153 -7.87 8.06 -7.42
N SER A 154 -6.96 7.20 -7.88
CA SER A 154 -6.44 6.16 -7.00
C SER A 154 -5.31 6.67 -6.09
N MET A 155 -4.67 7.81 -6.40
CA MET A 155 -3.65 8.42 -5.54
C MET A 155 -4.24 8.93 -4.24
N ILE A 156 -3.64 8.52 -3.12
CA ILE A 156 -3.96 9.03 -1.80
C ILE A 156 -3.12 10.29 -1.55
N PHE A 157 -3.81 11.41 -1.30
CA PHE A 157 -3.17 12.69 -1.02
C PHE A 157 -2.33 12.65 0.27
N VAL A 158 -1.12 13.18 0.17
CA VAL A 158 -0.23 13.55 1.28
C VAL A 158 0.37 14.92 1.01
N ASP A 159 0.63 15.67 2.08
CA ASP A 159 0.98 17.09 1.98
C ASP A 159 2.40 17.34 1.47
N ASP A 160 3.40 16.63 1.97
CA ASP A 160 4.79 16.96 1.73
C ASP A 160 5.34 16.34 0.42
N TYR A 161 6.36 16.99 -0.15
CA TYR A 161 7.11 16.43 -1.27
C TYR A 161 7.76 15.10 -0.87
N PHE A 162 7.75 14.12 -1.77
CA PHE A 162 8.36 12.81 -1.55
C PHE A 162 9.11 12.32 -2.78
N ILE A 163 9.94 11.31 -2.59
CA ILE A 163 10.71 10.66 -3.65
C ILE A 163 10.10 9.30 -3.95
N VAL A 164 9.98 8.96 -5.24
CA VAL A 164 9.52 7.64 -5.70
C VAL A 164 10.69 6.74 -6.10
N PRO A 165 10.51 5.41 -6.17
CA PRO A 165 11.54 4.50 -6.68
C PRO A 165 11.91 4.76 -8.15
N GLY A 166 10.92 5.16 -8.97
CA GLY A 166 11.10 5.49 -10.39
C GLY A 166 10.49 4.47 -11.36
N GLY A 167 10.51 4.82 -12.65
CA GLY A 167 9.90 3.99 -13.71
C GLY A 167 8.37 3.97 -13.62
N ARG A 168 7.78 2.77 -13.55
CA ARG A 168 6.33 2.59 -13.41
C ARG A 168 5.79 3.02 -12.04
N PHE A 169 6.65 3.07 -11.02
CA PHE A 169 6.30 3.43 -9.65
C PHE A 169 6.24 4.95 -9.49
N ARG A 170 5.03 5.47 -9.34
CA ARG A 170 4.75 6.92 -9.28
C ARG A 170 4.27 7.37 -7.89
N GLU A 171 3.98 6.42 -7.03
CA GLU A 171 3.73 6.56 -5.60
C GLU A 171 5.01 6.29 -4.82
N PHE A 172 5.08 6.74 -3.57
CA PHE A 172 6.15 6.24 -2.69
C PHE A 172 5.83 4.80 -2.30
N PHE A 173 6.87 4.02 -2.03
CA PHE A 173 6.78 2.69 -1.41
C PHE A 173 7.40 2.74 -0.02
N TYR A 174 6.77 2.07 0.94
CA TYR A 174 7.11 2.19 2.36
C TYR A 174 8.56 1.77 2.63
N TRP A 175 8.94 0.52 2.40
CA TRP A 175 10.29 0.07 2.78
C TRP A 175 11.40 0.65 1.88
N ASP A 176 11.12 0.97 0.61
CA ASP A 176 12.04 1.66 -0.31
C ASP A 176 12.46 3.03 0.24
N THR A 177 11.48 3.75 0.78
CA THR A 177 11.66 5.10 1.30
C THR A 177 12.62 5.15 2.49
N TYR A 178 12.77 4.07 3.27
CA TYR A 178 13.84 3.99 4.28
C TYR A 178 15.22 4.21 3.66
N TRP A 179 15.53 3.51 2.58
CA TRP A 179 16.82 3.62 1.89
C TRP A 179 17.01 4.98 1.24
N ILE A 180 15.93 5.51 0.65
CA ILE A 180 15.93 6.86 0.08
C ILE A 180 16.23 7.90 1.17
N ILE A 181 15.54 7.86 2.31
CA ILE A 181 15.77 8.80 3.42
C ILE A 181 17.22 8.73 3.93
N LYS A 182 17.84 7.55 3.98
CA LYS A 182 19.28 7.46 4.33
C LYS A 182 20.16 8.22 3.33
N GLY A 183 19.88 8.10 2.03
CA GLY A 183 20.57 8.87 0.98
C GLY A 183 20.32 10.39 1.09
N LEU A 184 19.08 10.79 1.40
CA LEU A 184 18.71 12.18 1.61
C LEU A 184 19.39 12.79 2.83
N LEU A 185 19.46 12.07 3.95
CA LEU A 185 20.17 12.50 5.16
C LEU A 185 21.69 12.65 4.92
N LEU A 186 22.29 11.77 4.12
CA LEU A 186 23.69 11.92 3.68
C LEU A 186 23.86 13.18 2.80
N SER A 187 22.87 13.48 1.96
CA SER A 187 22.81 14.66 1.11
C SER A 187 22.44 15.96 1.85
N LYS A 188 22.14 15.88 3.16
CA LYS A 188 21.65 16.99 4.00
C LYS A 188 20.28 17.55 3.58
N CYS A 189 19.46 16.74 2.93
CA CYS A 189 18.06 17.04 2.61
C CYS A 189 17.15 16.69 3.81
N THR A 190 17.38 17.34 4.95
CA THR A 190 16.69 17.09 6.22
C THR A 190 15.23 17.56 6.22
N THR A 191 14.92 18.71 5.62
CA THR A 191 13.55 19.23 5.49
C THR A 191 12.71 18.28 4.64
N LEU A 192 13.25 17.82 3.51
CA LEU A 192 12.60 16.80 2.70
C LEU A 192 12.37 15.50 3.49
N SER A 193 13.40 14.99 4.15
CA SER A 193 13.28 13.75 4.95
C SER A 193 12.22 13.87 6.05
N ARG A 194 12.10 15.05 6.69
CA ARG A 194 11.08 15.34 7.69
C ARG A 194 9.67 15.31 7.10
N GLY A 195 9.48 15.93 5.94
CA GLY A 195 8.18 15.94 5.25
C GLY A 195 7.73 14.53 4.86
N MET A 196 8.65 13.72 4.32
CA MET A 196 8.34 12.32 4.00
C MET A 196 7.92 11.50 5.23
N LEU A 197 8.55 11.74 6.39
CA LEU A 197 8.15 11.10 7.66
C LEU A 197 6.76 11.59 8.15
N ARG A 198 6.39 12.85 7.90
CA ARG A 198 5.06 13.37 8.19
C ARG A 198 3.99 12.80 7.28
N ASN A 199 4.29 12.61 5.99
CA ASN A 199 3.40 11.90 5.07
C ASN A 199 3.05 10.50 5.58
N TRP A 200 4.05 9.76 6.07
CA TRP A 200 3.81 8.48 6.73
C TRP A 200 2.97 8.60 7.99
N GLY A 201 3.25 9.60 8.82
CA GLY A 201 2.42 9.86 10.00
C GLY A 201 0.96 10.11 9.66
N ALA A 202 0.69 10.92 8.64
CA ALA A 202 -0.67 11.17 8.15
C ALA A 202 -1.37 9.90 7.65
N LEU A 203 -0.63 8.98 7.00
CA LEU A 203 -1.19 7.68 6.60
C LEU A 203 -1.49 6.80 7.82
N ILE A 204 -0.61 6.76 8.83
CA ILE A 204 -0.86 5.99 10.06
C ILE A 204 -2.08 6.54 10.79
N GLU A 205 -2.22 7.86 10.89
CA GLU A 205 -3.38 8.49 11.52
C GLU A 205 -4.69 8.14 10.78
N ARG A 206 -4.67 8.09 9.45
CA ARG A 206 -5.85 7.78 8.63
C ARG A 206 -6.19 6.29 8.54
N TYR A 207 -5.19 5.43 8.42
CA TYR A 207 -5.34 4.01 8.06
C TYR A 207 -4.81 3.03 9.13
N GLY A 208 -4.26 3.54 10.23
CA GLY A 208 -3.63 2.75 11.30
C GLY A 208 -2.23 2.23 10.95
N LYS A 209 -1.78 2.37 9.70
CA LYS A 209 -0.53 1.82 9.17
C LYS A 209 -0.02 2.65 8.01
N ILE A 210 1.26 2.51 7.69
CA ILE A 210 1.79 2.96 6.40
C ILE A 210 1.38 1.91 5.36
N LEU A 211 0.76 2.37 4.27
CA LEU A 211 0.35 1.51 3.16
C LEU A 211 1.57 1.07 2.34
N ASN A 212 1.44 -0.01 1.57
CA ASN A 212 2.49 -0.47 0.64
C ASN A 212 3.02 0.69 -0.24
N GLY A 213 2.09 1.45 -0.80
CA GLY A 213 2.29 2.79 -1.33
C GLY A 213 1.02 3.63 -1.17
N ASN A 214 1.06 4.93 -1.51
CA ASN A 214 -0.09 5.82 -1.31
C ASN A 214 -1.11 5.77 -2.46
N ARG A 215 -1.67 4.58 -2.71
CA ARG A 215 -2.77 4.33 -3.65
C ARG A 215 -3.92 3.61 -2.95
N VAL A 216 -5.17 3.88 -3.33
CA VAL A 216 -6.36 3.26 -2.71
C VAL A 216 -6.33 1.73 -2.81
N TYR A 217 -5.85 1.17 -3.91
CA TYR A 217 -5.69 -0.28 -4.09
C TYR A 217 -4.58 -0.92 -3.22
N PHE A 218 -3.88 -0.12 -2.40
CA PHE A 218 -2.95 -0.58 -1.37
C PHE A 218 -3.50 -0.46 0.05
N GLU A 219 -4.73 0.02 0.26
CA GLU A 219 -5.29 0.30 1.60
C GLU A 219 -5.31 -0.92 2.53
N ASN A 220 -5.50 -2.12 1.99
CA ASN A 220 -5.59 -3.34 2.79
C ASN A 220 -4.22 -3.95 3.15
N ARG A 221 -3.09 -3.37 2.70
CA ARG A 221 -1.76 -3.91 2.97
C ARG A 221 -0.68 -2.88 3.26
N SER A 222 0.26 -3.28 4.09
CA SER A 222 1.45 -2.49 4.43
C SER A 222 2.67 -2.94 3.61
N GLN A 223 3.85 -2.76 4.18
CA GLN A 223 5.14 -3.26 3.71
C GLN A 223 6.06 -3.48 4.94
N PRO A 224 7.29 -4.00 4.80
CA PRO A 224 8.18 -4.20 5.94
C PRO A 224 8.32 -2.93 6.82
N PRO A 225 8.09 -3.02 8.14
CA PRO A 225 7.90 -1.85 8.99
C PRO A 225 9.21 -1.14 9.35
N TYR A 226 9.55 -0.12 8.56
CA TYR A 226 10.76 0.68 8.73
C TYR A 226 10.52 2.07 9.35
N PHE A 227 9.31 2.43 9.78
CA PHE A 227 9.04 3.76 10.32
C PHE A 227 9.90 4.09 11.54
N ILE A 228 9.86 3.24 12.58
CA ILE A 228 10.68 3.41 13.80
C ILE A 228 12.18 3.50 13.46
N PRO A 229 12.77 2.56 12.71
CA PRO A 229 14.15 2.69 12.24
C PRO A 229 14.44 4.02 11.51
N THR A 230 13.53 4.49 10.66
CA THR A 230 13.73 5.71 9.88
C THR A 230 13.71 6.97 10.75
N VAL A 231 12.74 7.08 11.67
CA VAL A 231 12.69 8.16 12.67
C VAL A 231 13.97 8.18 13.52
N MET A 232 14.50 7.01 13.87
CA MET A 232 15.77 6.91 14.60
C MET A 232 16.97 7.35 13.76
N GLU A 233 17.04 7.01 12.46
CA GLU A 233 18.09 7.51 11.57
C GLU A 233 18.00 9.04 11.39
N PHE A 234 16.78 9.59 11.28
CA PHE A 234 16.54 11.02 11.24
C PHE A 234 17.03 11.70 12.54
N TYR A 235 16.67 11.16 13.70
CA TYR A 235 17.11 11.69 14.99
C TYR A 235 18.63 11.65 15.14
N LYS A 236 19.29 10.54 14.77
CA LYS A 236 20.77 10.45 14.82
C LYS A 236 21.46 11.49 13.92
N SER A 237 20.82 11.89 12.82
CA SER A 237 21.38 12.87 11.88
C SER A 237 21.15 14.32 12.32
N THR A 238 20.12 14.58 13.14
CA THR A 238 19.61 15.94 13.42
C THR A 238 19.62 16.34 14.89
N GLU A 239 19.64 15.36 15.80
CA GLU A 239 19.40 15.52 17.24
C GLU A 239 18.07 16.22 17.59
N ASP A 240 17.10 16.20 16.68
CA ASP A 240 15.80 16.86 16.85
C ASP A 240 14.89 16.07 17.79
N ARG A 241 15.00 16.37 19.08
CA ARG A 241 14.18 15.75 20.14
C ARG A 241 12.71 16.14 20.05
N ALA A 242 12.39 17.33 19.53
CA ALA A 242 11.02 17.78 19.41
C ALA A 242 10.28 16.94 18.37
N PHE A 243 10.91 16.69 17.23
CA PHE A 243 10.36 15.83 16.19
C PHE A 243 10.28 14.36 16.61
N LEU A 244 11.27 13.86 17.34
CA LEU A 244 11.18 12.51 17.92
C LEU A 244 9.95 12.37 18.85
N ALA A 245 9.69 13.39 19.67
CA ALA A 245 8.51 13.41 20.54
C ALA A 245 7.20 13.54 19.74
N GLU A 246 7.19 14.30 18.64
CA GLU A 246 6.07 14.41 17.68
C GLU A 246 5.71 13.04 17.08
N MET A 247 6.71 12.26 16.66
CA MET A 247 6.51 10.98 15.98
C MET A 247 6.24 9.79 16.92
N LEU A 248 6.59 9.88 18.20
CA LEU A 248 6.45 8.77 19.16
C LEU A 248 5.03 8.15 19.23
N PRO A 249 3.95 8.93 19.44
CA PRO A 249 2.60 8.35 19.47
C PRO A 249 2.19 7.70 18.14
N ILE A 250 2.67 8.24 17.01
CA ILE A 250 2.40 7.70 15.68
C ILE A 250 3.11 6.35 15.49
N MET A 251 4.35 6.22 15.97
CA MET A 251 5.09 4.96 15.97
C MET A 251 4.39 3.88 16.82
N GLU A 252 3.82 4.26 17.96
CA GLU A 252 3.03 3.34 18.80
C GLU A 252 1.74 2.89 18.11
N GLN A 253 1.09 3.78 17.34
CA GLN A 253 -0.10 3.45 16.57
C GLN A 253 0.19 2.41 15.48
N GLU A 254 1.25 2.59 14.70
CA GLU A 254 1.63 1.57 13.69
C GLU A 254 2.03 0.24 14.36
N TYR A 255 2.77 0.28 15.47
CA TYR A 255 3.08 -0.93 16.22
C TYR A 255 1.82 -1.65 16.69
N THR A 256 0.79 -0.90 17.12
CA THR A 256 -0.50 -1.47 17.51
C THR A 256 -1.16 -2.19 16.34
N PHE A 257 -1.11 -1.64 15.12
CA PHE A 257 -1.60 -2.33 13.91
C PHE A 257 -0.91 -3.69 13.71
N TRP A 258 0.43 -3.75 13.79
CA TRP A 258 1.14 -5.04 13.64
C TRP A 258 0.73 -6.05 14.71
N MET A 259 0.56 -5.59 15.95
CA MET A 259 0.17 -6.44 17.06
C MET A 259 -1.31 -6.87 17.02
N SER A 260 -2.22 -6.08 16.42
CA SER A 260 -3.64 -6.44 16.32
C SER A 260 -3.95 -7.23 15.05
N GLU A 261 -3.39 -6.83 13.91
CA GLU A 261 -3.81 -7.32 12.59
C GLU A 261 -2.86 -8.37 12.00
N ARG A 262 -1.65 -8.54 12.56
CA ARG A 262 -0.61 -9.41 11.99
C ARG A 262 -0.04 -10.42 13.00
N THR A 263 -0.58 -10.46 14.22
CA THR A 263 -0.12 -11.43 15.24
C THR A 263 -0.61 -12.84 14.94
N VAL A 264 0.28 -13.81 15.15
CA VAL A 264 0.01 -15.25 15.05
C VAL A 264 0.64 -15.97 16.25
N GLU A 265 -0.06 -16.98 16.76
CA GLU A 265 0.45 -17.89 17.79
C GLU A 265 1.02 -19.15 17.11
N VAL A 266 2.29 -19.44 17.37
CA VAL A 266 3.00 -20.58 16.79
C VAL A 266 3.44 -21.52 17.91
N TYR A 267 2.96 -22.77 17.86
CA TYR A 267 3.41 -23.82 18.76
C TYR A 267 4.64 -24.52 18.19
N ASP A 268 5.72 -24.62 18.99
CA ASP A 268 6.93 -25.37 18.65
C ASP A 268 6.97 -26.69 19.43
N GLU A 269 6.76 -27.79 18.72
CA GLU A 269 6.79 -29.15 19.27
C GLU A 269 8.16 -29.53 19.87
N ASN A 270 9.27 -28.92 19.40
CA ASN A 270 10.61 -29.25 19.89
C ASN A 270 10.91 -28.65 21.26
N THR A 271 10.31 -27.49 21.55
CA THR A 271 10.49 -26.75 22.80
C THR A 271 9.28 -26.84 23.73
N ASP A 272 8.17 -27.43 23.25
CA ASP A 272 6.87 -27.51 23.93
C ASP A 272 6.39 -26.13 24.42
N ALA A 273 6.50 -25.13 23.53
CA ALA A 273 6.23 -23.73 23.85
C ALA A 273 5.39 -23.04 22.77
N ASN A 274 4.57 -22.07 23.18
CA ASN A 274 3.87 -21.15 22.29
C ASN A 274 4.66 -19.84 22.14
N TYR A 275 4.75 -19.36 20.91
CA TYR A 275 5.40 -18.10 20.54
C TYR A 275 4.39 -17.16 19.87
N THR A 276 4.29 -15.94 20.37
CA THR A 276 3.60 -14.84 19.71
C THR A 276 4.55 -14.19 18.70
N LEU A 277 4.22 -14.29 17.42
CA LEU A 277 5.00 -13.72 16.30
C LEU A 277 4.10 -12.85 15.42
N ASN A 278 4.69 -12.20 14.42
CA ASN A 278 3.96 -11.52 13.37
C ASN A 278 4.17 -12.20 12.01
N GLN A 279 3.13 -12.20 11.18
CA GLN A 279 3.15 -12.73 9.82
C GLN A 279 2.50 -11.70 8.88
N TYR A 280 3.06 -11.51 7.69
CA TYR A 280 2.38 -10.79 6.62
C TYR A 280 1.11 -11.56 6.23
N ASN A 281 -0.04 -10.93 6.39
CA ASN A 281 -1.34 -11.59 6.32
C ASN A 281 -2.40 -10.58 5.88
N VAL A 282 -2.48 -10.37 4.57
CA VAL A 282 -3.44 -9.46 3.94
C VAL A 282 -4.74 -10.21 3.70
N ARG A 283 -5.84 -9.68 4.24
CA ARG A 283 -7.18 -10.27 4.05
C ARG A 283 -7.87 -9.64 2.86
N MET A 284 -7.57 -10.11 1.65
CA MET A 284 -8.13 -9.62 0.39
C MET A 284 -8.32 -10.81 -0.56
N GLY A 285 -9.58 -11.16 -0.86
CA GLY A 285 -9.91 -12.34 -1.67
C GLY A 285 -10.25 -12.04 -3.11
N MET A 286 -9.73 -10.94 -3.65
CA MET A 286 -9.92 -10.51 -5.04
C MET A 286 -8.57 -10.21 -5.70
N PRO A 287 -8.46 -10.29 -7.04
CA PRO A 287 -7.23 -9.96 -7.76
C PRO A 287 -6.72 -8.56 -7.43
N ARG A 288 -5.39 -8.37 -7.35
CA ARG A 288 -4.80 -7.05 -7.15
C ARG A 288 -5.11 -6.14 -8.35
N PRO A 289 -5.65 -4.92 -8.17
CA PRO A 289 -6.01 -4.05 -9.29
C PRO A 289 -4.83 -3.70 -10.21
N GLU A 290 -3.63 -3.53 -9.65
CA GLU A 290 -2.41 -3.21 -10.39
C GLU A 290 -1.74 -4.41 -11.09
N SER A 291 -2.29 -5.61 -10.91
CA SER A 291 -1.82 -6.87 -11.51
C SER A 291 -3.00 -7.84 -11.75
N TYR A 292 -4.13 -7.25 -12.17
CA TYR A 292 -5.42 -7.95 -12.16
C TYR A 292 -5.40 -9.17 -13.08
N ARG A 293 -4.83 -9.03 -14.29
CA ARG A 293 -4.73 -10.13 -15.25
C ARG A 293 -3.81 -11.22 -14.75
N GLU A 294 -2.66 -10.85 -14.22
CA GLU A 294 -1.63 -11.77 -13.76
C GLU A 294 -2.16 -12.63 -12.60
N ASP A 295 -2.88 -12.02 -11.67
CA ASP A 295 -3.50 -12.72 -10.54
C ASP A 295 -4.62 -13.65 -11.03
N ARG A 296 -5.49 -13.19 -11.95
CA ARG A 296 -6.53 -14.01 -12.57
C ARG A 296 -5.96 -15.25 -13.28
N VAL A 297 -4.87 -15.08 -14.02
CA VAL A 297 -4.17 -16.20 -14.68
C VAL A 297 -3.59 -17.17 -13.65
N THR A 298 -3.04 -16.66 -12.55
CA THR A 298 -2.45 -17.49 -11.50
C THR A 298 -3.50 -18.36 -10.80
N ALA A 299 -4.72 -17.85 -10.63
CA ALA A 299 -5.83 -18.56 -10.00
C ALA A 299 -6.76 -19.29 -11.00
N ASP A 300 -6.39 -19.37 -12.29
CA ASP A 300 -7.26 -19.96 -13.31
C ASP A 300 -7.54 -21.44 -13.04
N GLY A 301 -8.81 -21.84 -13.21
CA GLY A 301 -9.28 -23.21 -12.95
C GLY A 301 -9.50 -23.59 -11.48
N LEU A 302 -9.21 -22.70 -10.52
CA LEU A 302 -9.53 -22.91 -9.11
C LEU A 302 -11.02 -22.65 -8.82
N LEU A 303 -11.51 -23.22 -7.72
CA LEU A 303 -12.82 -22.83 -7.17
C LEU A 303 -12.71 -21.43 -6.57
N GLU A 304 -13.84 -20.73 -6.44
CA GLU A 304 -13.89 -19.35 -5.96
C GLU A 304 -13.23 -19.15 -4.59
N ASP A 305 -13.48 -20.06 -3.64
CA ASP A 305 -12.91 -19.98 -2.29
C ASP A 305 -11.38 -20.23 -2.32
N ASP A 306 -10.92 -21.20 -3.13
CA ASP A 306 -9.48 -21.50 -3.31
C ASP A 306 -8.76 -20.33 -4.01
N ALA A 307 -9.40 -19.70 -5.01
CA ALA A 307 -8.88 -18.54 -5.70
C ALA A 307 -8.73 -17.34 -4.75
N ALA A 308 -9.71 -17.13 -3.87
CA ALA A 308 -9.65 -16.08 -2.85
C ALA A 308 -8.48 -16.27 -1.88
N GLU A 309 -8.18 -17.51 -1.47
CA GLU A 309 -6.99 -17.82 -0.66
C GLU A 309 -5.70 -17.46 -1.42
N VAL A 310 -5.59 -17.87 -2.68
CA VAL A 310 -4.43 -17.54 -3.53
C VAL A 310 -4.25 -16.02 -3.69
N TYR A 311 -5.33 -15.25 -3.87
CA TYR A 311 -5.25 -13.79 -3.94
C TYR A 311 -4.75 -13.17 -2.64
N ALA A 312 -5.19 -13.67 -1.49
CA ALA A 312 -4.72 -13.21 -0.19
C ALA A 312 -3.24 -13.55 0.06
N GLU A 313 -2.79 -14.74 -0.35
CA GLU A 313 -1.38 -15.15 -0.27
C GLU A 313 -0.49 -14.28 -1.17
N ILE A 314 -0.92 -14.02 -2.41
CA ILE A 314 -0.25 -13.10 -3.34
C ILE A 314 -0.12 -11.70 -2.71
N ALA A 315 -1.23 -11.16 -2.19
CA ALA A 315 -1.23 -9.85 -1.55
C ALA A 315 -0.31 -9.80 -0.32
N SER A 316 -0.25 -10.89 0.45
CA SER A 316 0.64 -11.04 1.61
C SER A 316 2.11 -11.12 1.21
N ALA A 317 2.43 -11.76 0.07
CA ALA A 317 3.78 -11.74 -0.48
C ALA A 317 4.21 -10.32 -0.90
N CYS A 318 3.31 -9.52 -1.48
CA CYS A 318 3.55 -8.11 -1.76
C CYS A 318 3.73 -7.27 -0.48
N GLU A 319 2.98 -7.55 0.59
CA GLU A 319 3.17 -6.91 1.90
C GLU A 319 4.55 -7.24 2.49
N SER A 320 5.15 -8.38 2.12
CA SER A 320 6.52 -8.70 2.52
C SER A 320 7.62 -7.92 1.77
N GLY A 321 7.27 -7.31 0.64
CA GLY A 321 8.22 -6.70 -0.32
C GLY A 321 9.04 -7.71 -1.13
N TRP A 322 8.63 -8.99 -1.16
CA TRP A 322 9.33 -10.09 -1.83
C TRP A 322 8.37 -10.83 -2.77
N ASP A 323 7.71 -10.05 -3.63
CA ASP A 323 6.81 -10.46 -4.70
C ASP A 323 7.56 -10.66 -6.02
N PHE A 324 7.89 -11.88 -6.45
CA PHE A 324 7.66 -13.17 -5.79
C PHE A 324 8.97 -13.93 -5.54
N SER A 325 8.92 -14.91 -4.66
CA SER A 325 10.09 -15.67 -4.21
C SER A 325 9.74 -17.13 -3.94
N SER A 326 10.67 -18.05 -4.22
CA SER A 326 10.55 -19.45 -3.81
C SER A 326 10.43 -19.64 -2.30
N ARG A 327 10.74 -18.61 -1.50
CA ARG A 327 10.51 -18.59 -0.05
C ARG A 327 9.04 -18.79 0.33
N TRP A 328 8.12 -18.29 -0.49
CA TRP A 328 6.68 -18.29 -0.22
C TRP A 328 5.94 -19.44 -0.88
N LEU A 329 6.59 -20.12 -1.81
CA LEU A 329 6.00 -21.23 -2.55
C LEU A 329 6.21 -22.52 -1.75
N GLY A 330 5.13 -23.26 -1.53
CA GLY A 330 5.19 -24.59 -0.92
C GLY A 330 6.06 -25.58 -1.73
N PRO A 331 6.46 -26.70 -1.13
CA PRO A 331 7.20 -27.76 -1.80
C PRO A 331 6.45 -28.42 -2.97
#